data_AF-A0A494WLG9-F1
#
_entry.id   AF-A0A494WLG9-F1
#
_cell.length_a   1.000
_cell.length_b   1.000
_cell.length_c   1.000
_cell.angle_alpha   90.00
_cell.angle_beta   90.00
_cell.angle_gamma   90.00
#
_symmetry.space_group_name_H-M   'P 1'
#
loop_
_entity.id
_entity.type
_entity.pdbx_description
1 polymer ?
#
loop_
_entity_poly.entity_id
_entity_poly.type
_entity_poly.pdbx_seq_one_letter_code
_entity_poly.pdbx_strand_id
1 'polypeptide(L)' 'MLKEKTERQLEEVYQSRKPYLNQKDSCEELHEMCRNCDIFCGTKNHDYSECRNLACFKNWLGLEYLDWVNGY' A
#
# COMPACT_ATOMS: atom_id res chain seq x y z
N MET A 1 16.82 -11.69 -11.46
CA MET A 1 16.52 -10.54 -12.36
C MET A 1 16.05 -9.33 -11.55
N LEU A 2 16.17 -8.10 -12.06
CA LEU A 2 15.76 -6.88 -11.32
C LEU A 2 14.28 -6.93 -10.86
N LYS A 3 13.40 -7.47 -11.71
CA LYS A 3 11.98 -7.64 -11.44
C LYS A 3 11.69 -8.48 -10.19
N GLU A 4 12.32 -9.66 -10.07
CA GLU A 4 12.14 -10.57 -8.93
C GLU A 4 12.59 -9.93 -7.62
N LYS A 5 13.64 -9.11 -7.67
CA LYS A 5 14.13 -8.36 -6.50
C LYS A 5 13.09 -7.32 -6.06
N THR A 6 12.55 -6.55 -7.00
CA THR A 6 11.50 -5.56 -6.72
C THR A 6 10.24 -6.23 -6.17
N GLU A 7 9.79 -7.34 -6.75
CA GLU A 7 8.61 -8.08 -6.26
C GLU A 7 8.81 -8.56 -4.82
N ARG A 8 10.01 -9.06 -4.49
CA ARG A 8 10.33 -9.45 -3.10
C ARG A 8 10.31 -8.27 -2.14
N GLN A 9 10.89 -7.13 -2.52
CA GLN A 9 10.90 -5.92 -1.69
C GLN A 9 9.48 -5.40 -1.42
N LEU A 10 8.63 -5.38 -2.45
CA LEU A 10 7.22 -5.01 -2.30
C LEU A 10 6.47 -6.00 -1.40
N GLU A 11 6.77 -7.29 -1.49
CA GLU A 11 6.17 -8.31 -0.62
C GLU A 11 6.58 -8.13 0.85
N GLU A 12 7.85 -7.85 1.11
CA GLU A 12 8.36 -7.59 2.47
C GLU A 12 7.62 -6.41 3.12
N VAL A 13 7.44 -5.31 2.38
CA VAL A 13 6.70 -4.13 2.84
C VAL A 13 5.22 -4.44 2.99
N TYR A 14 4.63 -5.18 2.05
CA TYR A 14 3.23 -5.58 2.16
C TYR A 14 2.98 -6.39 3.44
N GLN A 15 3.81 -7.38 3.74
CA GLN A 15 3.64 -8.22 4.93
C GLN A 15 3.81 -7.41 6.22
N SER A 16 4.71 -6.42 6.26
CA SER A 16 4.88 -5.56 7.44
C SER A 16 3.69 -4.60 7.65
N ARG A 17 3.09 -4.11 6.56
CA ARG A 17 1.94 -3.18 6.60
C ARG A 17 0.59 -3.88 6.71
N LYS A 18 0.47 -5.14 6.27
CA LYS A 18 -0.80 -5.90 6.19
C LYS A 18 -1.70 -5.81 7.44
N PRO A 19 -1.18 -5.93 8.69
CA PRO A 19 -2.02 -5.82 9.89
C PRO A 19 -2.62 -4.43 10.12
N TYR A 20 -2.07 -3.40 9.47
CA TYR A 20 -2.35 -1.99 9.71
C TYR A 20 -3.07 -1.32 8.54
N LEU A 21 -3.24 -1.97 7.39
CA LEU A 21 -3.81 -1.37 6.18
C LEU A 21 -5.21 -0.76 6.41
N ASN A 22 -6.02 -1.37 7.27
CA ASN A 22 -7.37 -0.88 7.60
C ASN A 22 -7.39 0.12 8.77
N GLN A 23 -6.22 0.39 9.40
CA GLN A 23 -6.07 1.35 10.49
C GLN A 23 -5.61 2.69 9.91
N LYS A 24 -6.54 3.63 9.80
CA LYS A 24 -6.31 4.93 9.15
C LYS A 24 -5.04 5.62 9.64
N ASP A 25 -4.82 5.68 10.95
CA ASP A 25 -3.68 6.40 11.56
C ASP A 25 -2.32 5.76 11.23
N SER A 26 -2.29 4.49 10.84
CA SER A 26 -1.05 3.76 10.51
C SER A 26 -0.70 3.81 9.03
N CYS A 27 -1.66 4.14 8.16
CA CYS A 27 -1.52 4.13 6.71
C CYS A 27 -2.30 5.31 6.09
N GLU A 28 -2.15 6.52 6.64
CA GLU A 28 -2.96 7.68 6.25
C GLU A 28 -2.84 7.97 4.75
N GLU A 29 -1.63 7.96 4.20
CA GLU A 29 -1.37 8.22 2.78
C GLU A 29 -2.09 7.22 1.84
N LEU A 30 -2.17 5.95 2.25
CA LEU A 30 -2.92 4.92 1.53
C LEU A 30 -4.42 5.26 1.51
N HIS A 31 -4.97 5.66 2.67
CA HIS A 31 -6.39 6.01 2.81
C HIS A 31 -6.71 7.29 2.01
N GLU A 32 -5.80 8.26 1.99
CA GLU A 32 -5.94 9.45 1.16
C GLU A 32 -5.90 9.15 -0.34
N MET A 33 -4.96 8.30 -0.78
CA MET A 33 -4.86 7.85 -2.16
C MET A 33 -6.15 7.16 -2.63
N CYS A 34 -6.75 6.34 -1.79
CA CYS A 34 -7.99 5.60 -2.11
C CYS A 34 -9.27 6.43 -1.94
N ARG A 35 -9.24 7.63 -1.35
CA ARG A 35 -10.44 8.45 -1.08
C ARG A 35 -11.35 8.61 -2.30
N ASN A 36 -10.77 8.86 -3.47
CA ASN A 36 -11.54 9.01 -4.71
C ASN A 36 -12.12 7.68 -5.21
N CYS A 37 -11.39 6.56 -5.04
CA CYS A 37 -11.90 5.23 -5.32
C CYS A 37 -13.08 4.88 -4.40
N ASP A 38 -12.99 5.21 -3.11
CA ASP A 38 -14.04 4.95 -2.13
C ASP A 38 -15.33 5.70 -2.45
N ILE A 39 -15.19 6.99 -2.81
CA ILE A 39 -16.32 7.82 -3.24
C ILE A 39 -16.95 7.26 -4.52
N PHE A 40 -16.14 6.94 -5.53
CA PHE A 40 -16.62 6.45 -6.82
C PHE A 40 -17.32 5.09 -6.71
N CYS A 41 -16.72 4.17 -5.95
CA CYS A 41 -17.26 2.82 -5.74
C CYS A 41 -18.42 2.78 -4.72
N GLY A 42 -18.64 3.86 -3.97
CA GLY A 42 -19.62 3.91 -2.88
C GLY A 42 -19.27 2.99 -1.71
N THR A 43 -17.99 2.65 -1.56
CA THR A 43 -17.52 1.67 -0.59
C THR A 43 -17.40 2.33 0.78
N LYS A 44 -18.23 1.89 1.74
CA LYS A 44 -18.15 2.36 3.14
C LYS A 44 -17.08 1.63 3.96
N ASN A 45 -16.73 0.40 3.57
CA ASN A 45 -15.73 -0.45 4.22
C ASN A 45 -14.78 -0.99 3.14
N HIS A 46 -13.73 -0.25 2.82
CA HIS A 46 -12.71 -0.70 1.86
C HIS A 46 -11.73 -1.64 2.57
N ASP A 47 -11.66 -2.89 2.12
CA ASP A 47 -10.55 -3.78 2.49
C ASP A 47 -9.35 -3.51 1.60
N TYR A 48 -8.41 -2.70 2.10
CA TYR A 48 -7.22 -2.30 1.35
C TYR A 48 -6.29 -3.49 1.02
N SER A 49 -6.45 -4.64 1.67
CA SER A 49 -5.67 -5.83 1.35
C SER A 49 -6.00 -6.42 -0.03
N GLU A 50 -7.22 -6.19 -0.51
CA GLU A 50 -7.67 -6.58 -1.86
C GLU A 50 -7.04 -5.73 -2.96
N CYS A 51 -6.48 -4.55 -2.61
CA CYS A 51 -5.79 -3.68 -3.55
C CYS A 51 -4.38 -4.15 -3.92
N ARG A 52 -3.85 -5.22 -3.31
CA ARG A 52 -2.47 -5.72 -3.47
C ARG A 52 -1.97 -5.78 -4.91
N ASN A 53 -2.84 -6.14 -5.85
CA ASN A 53 -2.47 -6.30 -7.26
C ASN A 53 -2.62 -5.03 -8.10
N LEU A 54 -3.27 -4.00 -7.58
CA LEU A 54 -3.50 -2.72 -8.26
C LEU A 54 -2.21 -1.89 -8.32
N ALA A 55 -2.06 -1.13 -9.41
CA ALA A 55 -0.88 -0.29 -9.64
C ALA A 55 -0.71 0.80 -8.57
N CYS A 56 -1.81 1.43 -8.14
CA CYS A 56 -1.79 2.45 -7.08
C CYS A 56 -1.21 1.90 -5.78
N PHE A 57 -1.66 0.71 -5.37
CA PHE A 57 -1.19 0.06 -4.15
C PHE A 57 0.27 -0.36 -4.25
N LYS A 58 0.70 -0.92 -5.40
CA LYS A 58 2.12 -1.25 -5.64
C LYS A 58 3.02 -0.01 -5.62
N ASN A 59 2.54 1.12 -6.13
CA ASN A 59 3.27 2.38 -6.06
C ASN A 59 3.40 2.86 -4.61
N TRP A 60 2.32 2.81 -3.82
CA TRP A 60 2.36 3.13 -2.39
C TRP A 60 3.34 2.23 -1.62
N LEU A 61 3.30 0.91 -1.83
CA LEU A 61 4.30 -0.01 -1.25
C LEU A 61 5.73 0.33 -1.68
N GLY A 62 5.92 0.83 -2.90
CA GLY A 62 7.22 1.29 -3.39
C GLY A 62 7.71 2.55 -2.67
N LEU A 63 6.82 3.50 -2.39
CA LEU A 63 7.14 4.70 -1.61
C LEU A 63 7.51 4.32 -0.17
N GLU A 64 6.70 3.48 0.47
CA GLU A 64 6.97 2.94 1.81
C GLU A 64 8.32 2.22 1.88
N TYR A 65 8.67 1.45 0.84
CA TYR A 65 9.99 0.82 0.75
C TYR A 65 11.11 1.87 0.66
N LEU A 66 10.93 2.91 -0.15
CA LEU A 66 11.90 3.99 -0.30
C LEU A 66 12.11 4.74 1.01
N ASP A 67 11.04 5.05 1.74
CA ASP A 67 11.15 5.71 3.05
C ASP A 67 11.85 4.81 4.07
N TRP A 68 11.57 3.51 4.05
CA TRP A 68 12.24 2.55 4.92
C TRP A 68 13.76 2.48 4.66
N VAL A 69 14.20 2.50 3.40
CA VAL A 69 15.64 2.42 3.09
C VAL A 69 16.37 3.76 3.13
N ASN A 70 15.66 4.87 2.91
CA ASN A 70 16.22 6.22 2.87
C ASN A 70 16.09 6.96 4.20
N GLY A 71 15.35 6.43 5.17
CA GLY A 71 15.13 7.03 6.50
C GLY A 71 16.35 7.03 7.43
N TYR A 72 17.55 7.27 6.89
CA TYR A 72 18.82 7.49 7.60
C TYR A 72 19.14 8.99 7.70
#